data_AF-A0A937F2Y5-F1
#
_entry.id   AF-A0A937F2Y5-F1
#
_cell.length_a   1.000
_cell.length_b   1.000
_cell.length_c   1.000
_cell.angle_alpha   90.00
_cell.angle_beta   90.00
_cell.angle_gamma   90.00
#
_symmetry.space_group_name_H-M   'P 1'
#
loop_
_entity.id
_entity.type
_entity.pdbx_description
1 polymer ?
#
loop_
_entity_poly.entity_id
_entity_poly.type
_entity_poly.pdbx_seq_one_letter_code
_entity_poly.pdbx_strand_id
1 'polypeptide(L)'
;MQQPKATDGILGGQTPPPIASAVLGGIAGLRQQMTLASPEQRSQLLPTALNYGEAGITLLISLLNNDPVLTVRATAYQHLQQAIAESSTNIREMQQAIAKGVPLKQGDRLYRVHISAIDYDDEYYTLLDSVQAYEAHDFCYEGEQLHPVERYIFQEQAEQVAADLHRIILSNGNLAEFNQRHQLKLNPLDYYLLKITEDLCNFYRNGSQPVHEWCTAHEIDVDLSDYLDEGVFDDDEDEGWYWWEAQEEVLQHLQSQKNYPLLEEFCDLVGMGRFTFVHEEIVDREGYFPVMGTLT
;
A
#
# COMPACT_ATOMS: atom_id res chain seq x y z
N MET A 1 35.19 31.11 61.38
CA MET A 1 36.16 30.01 61.54
C MET A 1 35.43 28.82 62.15
N GLN A 2 35.47 27.65 61.51
CA GLN A 2 35.54 26.31 62.10
C GLN A 2 35.29 25.28 60.97
N GLN A 3 36.35 24.58 60.57
CA GLN A 3 36.24 23.33 59.81
C GLN A 3 36.02 22.18 60.81
N PRO A 4 35.12 21.22 60.54
CA PRO A 4 35.13 19.93 61.22
C PRO A 4 36.10 18.97 60.51
N LYS A 5 36.95 18.29 61.28
CA LYS A 5 37.82 17.20 60.81
C LYS A 5 37.27 15.82 61.18
N ALA A 6 37.68 14.87 60.36
CA ALA A 6 37.45 13.43 60.37
C ALA A 6 37.50 12.78 61.75
N THR A 7 36.34 12.29 62.21
CA THR A 7 36.03 10.87 62.46
C THR A 7 34.85 10.84 63.43
N ASP A 8 33.63 10.64 62.91
CA ASP A 8 32.63 9.90 63.68
C ASP A 8 31.74 9.09 62.73
N GLY A 9 31.91 7.77 62.86
CA GLY A 9 30.97 6.71 62.50
C GLY A 9 30.22 6.75 61.17
N ILE A 10 30.73 6.00 60.20
CA ILE A 10 29.90 5.39 59.15
C ILE A 10 29.06 4.29 59.81
N LEU A 11 27.73 4.36 59.67
CA LEU A 11 26.83 3.22 59.84
C LEU A 11 25.94 3.15 58.60
N GLY A 12 26.11 2.06 57.86
CA GLY A 12 25.59 1.84 56.52
C GLY A 12 24.07 1.92 56.41
N GLY A 13 23.60 2.78 55.51
CA GLY A 13 22.34 2.56 54.83
C GLY A 13 22.51 1.42 53.85
N GLN A 14 22.05 0.22 54.24
CA GLN A 14 21.83 -0.88 53.31
C GLN A 14 20.66 -0.55 52.39
N THR A 15 20.95 0.22 51.34
CA THR A 15 20.16 0.20 50.13
C THR A 15 21.11 -0.21 49.02
N PRO A 16 20.87 -1.34 48.31
CA PRO A 16 21.64 -1.63 47.12
C PRO A 16 21.54 -0.42 46.20
N PRO A 17 22.65 0.00 45.55
CA PRO A 17 22.60 1.12 44.63
C PRO A 17 21.48 0.86 43.61
N PRO A 18 20.70 1.88 43.20
CA PRO A 18 19.70 1.70 42.18
C PRO A 18 20.37 1.06 40.98
N ILE A 19 19.89 -0.13 40.59
CA ILE A 19 20.28 -0.81 39.36
C ILE A 19 19.78 0.10 38.23
N ALA A 20 20.57 1.11 37.82
CA ALA A 20 20.47 1.88 36.56
C ALA A 20 21.19 3.26 36.59
N SER A 21 22.13 3.57 37.50
CA SER A 21 22.88 4.84 37.42
C SER A 21 24.14 4.79 36.56
N ALA A 22 24.20 3.89 35.58
CA ALA A 22 25.13 4.00 34.46
C ALA A 22 24.33 4.54 33.27
N VAL A 23 24.49 5.83 32.97
CA VAL A 23 24.03 6.37 31.69
C VAL A 23 24.90 5.69 30.63
N LEU A 24 24.40 4.59 30.05
CA LEU A 24 25.07 3.90 28.96
C LEU A 24 25.12 4.87 27.78
N GLY A 25 26.24 5.58 27.63
CA GLY A 25 26.48 6.43 26.48
C GLY A 25 26.80 5.60 25.24
N GLY A 26 26.60 6.20 24.07
CA GLY A 26 26.99 5.63 22.79
C GLY A 26 26.20 4.39 22.36
N ILE A 27 26.85 3.46 21.67
CA ILE A 27 26.18 2.29 21.06
C ILE A 27 25.50 1.37 22.08
N ALA A 28 26.03 1.28 23.31
CA ALA A 28 25.42 0.51 24.39
C ALA A 28 24.09 1.13 24.84
N GLY A 29 24.03 2.46 24.91
CA GLY A 29 22.80 3.21 25.18
C GLY A 29 21.75 3.01 24.09
N LEU A 30 22.16 3.09 22.82
CA LEU A 30 21.26 2.86 21.69
C LEU A 30 20.64 1.46 21.73
N ARG A 31 21.44 0.42 22.03
CA ARG A 31 20.93 -0.96 22.19
C ARG A 31 19.90 -1.08 23.31
N GLN A 32 20.17 -0.44 24.45
CA GLN A 32 19.22 -0.44 25.57
C GLN A 32 17.93 0.28 25.20
N GLN A 33 18.02 1.45 24.54
CA GLN A 33 16.87 2.20 24.06
C GLN A 33 16.03 1.37 23.08
N MET A 34 16.68 0.72 22.11
CA MET A 34 15.99 -0.16 21.16
C MET A 34 15.29 -1.32 21.84
N THR A 35 15.87 -1.90 22.90
CA THR A 35 15.24 -3.03 23.62
C THR A 35 13.93 -2.63 24.29
N LEU A 36 13.82 -1.38 24.73
CA LEU A 36 12.64 -0.85 25.44
C LEU A 36 11.64 -0.13 24.51
N ALA A 37 12.03 0.12 23.26
CA ALA A 37 11.27 0.89 22.30
C ALA A 37 10.20 0.04 21.59
N SER A 38 9.08 0.68 21.27
CA SER A 38 8.10 0.14 20.32
C SER A 38 8.74 -0.11 18.94
N PRO A 39 8.16 -0.96 18.08
CA PRO A 39 8.68 -1.19 16.73
C PRO A 39 8.88 0.10 15.93
N GLU A 40 7.95 1.04 16.01
CA GLU A 40 7.99 2.33 15.31
C GLU A 40 9.15 3.19 15.84
N GLN A 41 9.31 3.26 17.17
CA GLN A 41 10.43 3.95 17.80
C GLN A 41 11.77 3.29 17.45
N ARG A 42 11.84 1.96 17.39
CA ARG A 42 13.07 1.25 16.95
C ARG A 42 13.43 1.65 15.52
N SER A 43 12.45 1.69 14.60
CA SER A 43 12.69 2.12 13.23
C SER A 43 13.21 3.56 13.15
N GLN A 44 12.67 4.48 13.96
CA GLN A 44 13.14 5.86 14.03
C GLN A 44 14.56 6.02 14.63
N LEU A 45 15.01 5.06 15.45
CA LEU A 45 16.33 5.06 16.07
C LEU A 45 17.43 4.48 15.15
N LEU A 46 17.08 3.63 14.17
CA LEU A 46 18.03 2.97 13.28
C LEU A 46 19.01 3.92 12.55
N PRO A 47 18.60 5.10 12.02
CA PRO A 47 19.54 6.01 11.36
C PRO A 47 20.70 6.44 12.27
N THR A 48 20.45 6.56 13.58
CA THR A 48 21.46 6.97 14.55
C THR A 48 22.56 5.92 14.76
N ALA A 49 22.31 4.65 14.38
CA ALA A 49 23.30 3.59 14.46
C ALA A 49 24.52 3.90 13.58
N LEU A 50 24.32 4.51 12.41
CA LEU A 50 25.40 4.82 11.46
C LEU A 50 26.46 5.76 12.04
N ASN A 51 26.09 6.61 13.01
CA ASN A 51 27.02 7.51 13.71
C ASN A 51 28.05 6.78 14.58
N TYR A 52 27.87 5.47 14.81
CA TYR A 52 28.77 4.63 15.61
C TYR A 52 29.72 3.78 14.77
N GLY A 53 29.85 4.05 13.48
CA GLY A 53 30.77 3.36 12.58
C GLY A 53 30.51 1.85 12.53
N GLU A 54 31.57 1.05 12.66
CA GLU A 54 31.50 -0.41 12.61
C GLU A 54 30.51 -1.00 13.62
N ALA A 55 30.51 -0.52 14.88
CA ALA A 55 29.60 -1.02 15.90
C ALA A 55 28.12 -0.75 15.57
N GLY A 56 27.87 0.35 14.84
CA GLY A 56 26.58 0.69 14.27
C GLY A 56 26.15 -0.25 13.15
N ILE A 57 27.06 -0.52 12.22
CA ILE A 57 26.84 -1.46 11.11
C ILE A 57 26.53 -2.86 11.65
N THR A 58 27.30 -3.35 12.63
CA THR A 58 27.05 -4.64 13.28
C THR A 58 25.67 -4.68 13.94
N LEU A 59 25.21 -3.57 14.54
CA LEU A 59 23.87 -3.48 15.11
C LEU A 59 22.79 -3.56 14.02
N LEU A 60 22.93 -2.82 12.92
CA LEU A 60 21.98 -2.88 11.80
C LEU A 60 21.89 -4.27 11.17
N ILE A 61 23.03 -4.95 10.97
CA ILE A 61 23.07 -6.33 10.48
C ILE A 61 22.38 -7.28 11.47
N SER A 62 22.59 -7.09 12.78
CA SER A 62 21.92 -7.88 13.81
C SER A 62 20.40 -7.70 13.75
N LEU A 63 19.92 -6.47 13.63
CA LEU A 63 18.49 -6.15 13.54
C LEU A 63 17.87 -6.69 12.25
N LEU A 64 18.53 -6.49 11.10
CA LEU A 64 18.11 -7.06 9.81
C LEU A 64 17.82 -8.57 9.90
N ASN A 65 18.66 -9.32 10.60
CA ASN A 65 18.52 -10.78 10.67
C ASN A 65 17.60 -11.25 11.79
N ASN A 66 17.58 -10.56 12.93
CA ASN A 66 17.05 -11.13 14.17
C ASN A 66 15.84 -10.40 14.74
N ASP A 67 15.55 -9.17 14.32
CA ASP A 67 14.41 -8.44 14.89
C ASP A 67 13.11 -9.24 14.70
N PRO A 68 12.21 -9.32 15.69
CA PRO A 68 10.93 -10.00 15.51
C PRO A 68 10.02 -9.29 14.51
N VAL A 69 10.15 -7.97 14.33
CA VAL A 69 9.23 -7.18 13.50
C VAL A 69 9.82 -6.93 12.11
N LEU A 70 9.06 -7.29 11.06
CA LEU A 70 9.49 -7.18 9.67
C LEU A 70 9.86 -5.75 9.26
N THR A 71 9.06 -4.75 9.65
CA THR A 71 9.31 -3.35 9.30
C THR A 71 10.65 -2.86 9.85
N VAL A 72 11.05 -3.28 11.07
CA VAL A 72 12.37 -2.97 11.63
C VAL A 72 13.48 -3.64 10.84
N ARG A 73 13.31 -4.91 10.43
CA ARG A 73 14.27 -5.61 9.55
C ARG A 73 14.43 -4.90 8.22
N ALA A 74 13.32 -4.47 7.61
CA ALA A 74 13.31 -3.75 6.34
C ALA A 74 13.94 -2.36 6.44
N THR A 75 13.67 -1.59 7.51
CA THR A 75 14.31 -0.30 7.72
C THR A 75 15.82 -0.46 7.96
N ALA A 76 16.25 -1.51 8.68
CA ALA A 76 17.67 -1.81 8.85
C ALA A 76 18.35 -2.13 7.49
N TYR A 77 17.66 -2.88 6.63
CA TYR A 77 18.10 -3.14 5.25
C TYR A 77 18.28 -1.85 4.44
N GLN A 78 17.29 -0.95 4.47
CA GLN A 78 17.34 0.34 3.75
C GLN A 78 18.53 1.20 4.19
N HIS A 79 18.79 1.28 5.50
CA HIS A 79 19.96 2.02 5.99
C HIS A 79 21.30 1.36 5.64
N LEU A 80 21.37 0.02 5.59
CA LEU A 80 22.55 -0.67 5.10
C LEU A 80 22.79 -0.41 3.60
N GLN A 81 21.74 -0.39 2.78
CA GLN A 81 21.85 -0.01 1.36
C GLN A 81 22.34 1.43 1.19
N GLN A 82 21.75 2.37 1.91
CA GLN A 82 22.17 3.77 1.88
C GLN A 82 23.63 3.93 2.32
N ALA A 83 24.03 3.24 3.41
CA ALA A 83 25.40 3.26 3.89
C ALA A 83 26.40 2.71 2.86
N ILE A 84 26.04 1.67 2.09
CA ILE A 84 26.88 1.16 0.99
C ILE A 84 27.04 2.21 -0.12
N ALA A 85 25.97 2.93 -0.46
CA ALA A 85 26.00 3.96 -1.50
C ALA A 85 26.87 5.16 -1.10
N GLU A 86 26.91 5.49 0.19
CA GLU A 86 27.58 6.69 0.72
C GLU A 86 28.99 6.43 1.30
N SER A 87 29.34 5.18 1.63
CA SER A 87 30.56 4.86 2.39
C SER A 87 31.61 4.07 1.61
N SER A 88 32.88 4.24 2.00
CA SER A 88 34.03 3.46 1.49
C SER A 88 34.47 2.30 2.41
N THR A 89 33.84 2.13 3.58
CA THR A 89 34.30 1.21 4.65
C THR A 89 33.25 0.13 4.93
N ASN A 90 33.69 -1.11 5.22
CA ASN A 90 32.85 -2.29 5.53
C ASN A 90 31.79 -2.67 4.47
N ILE A 91 31.94 -2.15 3.24
CA ILE A 91 31.05 -2.43 2.10
C ILE A 91 30.83 -3.92 1.90
N ARG A 92 31.90 -4.74 1.98
CA ARG A 92 31.81 -6.18 1.72
C ARG A 92 30.89 -6.89 2.71
N GLU A 93 30.98 -6.57 4.00
CA GLU A 93 30.14 -7.20 5.03
C GLU A 93 28.67 -6.77 4.86
N MET A 94 28.44 -5.47 4.63
CA MET A 94 27.10 -4.95 4.37
C MET A 94 26.49 -5.59 3.13
N GLN A 95 27.24 -5.65 2.02
CA GLN A 95 26.81 -6.30 0.77
C GLN A 95 26.45 -7.77 0.99
N GLN A 96 27.25 -8.51 1.75
CA GLN A 96 26.95 -9.91 2.08
C GLN A 96 25.68 -10.04 2.92
N ALA A 97 25.47 -9.14 3.88
CA ALA A 97 24.27 -9.16 4.72
C ALA A 97 22.99 -8.85 3.93
N ILE A 98 23.05 -7.92 2.98
CA ILE A 98 21.88 -7.51 2.18
C ILE A 98 21.70 -8.32 0.88
N ALA A 99 22.66 -9.17 0.50
CA ALA A 99 22.68 -9.87 -0.78
C ALA A 99 21.44 -10.72 -1.04
N LYS A 100 20.82 -11.27 0.01
CA LYS A 100 19.63 -12.12 -0.10
C LYS A 100 18.32 -11.34 -0.02
N GLY A 101 18.34 -10.06 0.34
CA GLY A 101 17.15 -9.27 0.64
C GLY A 101 16.80 -9.23 2.14
N VAL A 102 15.55 -8.89 2.45
CA VAL A 102 15.05 -8.81 3.84
C VAL A 102 14.61 -10.20 4.29
N PRO A 103 15.13 -10.76 5.39
CA PRO A 103 14.68 -12.05 5.92
C PRO A 103 13.20 -12.00 6.31
N LEU A 104 12.43 -12.95 5.79
CA LEU A 104 11.04 -13.19 6.12
C LEU A 104 10.93 -14.33 7.13
N LYS A 105 10.11 -14.12 8.16
CA LYS A 105 9.76 -15.08 9.19
C LYS A 105 8.30 -15.46 9.05
N GLN A 106 7.95 -16.66 9.49
CA GLN A 106 6.55 -17.09 9.53
C GLN A 106 5.71 -16.11 10.37
N GLY A 107 4.55 -15.73 9.86
CA GLY A 107 3.66 -14.76 10.50
C GLY A 107 3.94 -13.30 10.16
N ASP A 108 5.01 -13.01 9.40
CA ASP A 108 5.20 -11.68 8.82
C ASP A 108 4.04 -11.32 7.89
N ARG A 109 3.75 -10.02 7.81
CA ARG A 109 2.73 -9.47 6.91
C ARG A 109 3.38 -8.82 5.70
N LEU A 110 2.89 -9.17 4.53
CA LEU A 110 3.21 -8.52 3.26
C LEU A 110 1.93 -7.98 2.65
N TYR A 111 2.06 -6.98 1.80
CA TYR A 111 0.94 -6.33 1.14
C TYR A 111 1.09 -6.50 -0.36
N ARG A 112 0.13 -7.17 -0.97
CA ARG A 112 0.08 -7.40 -2.42
C ARG A 112 -0.81 -6.37 -3.06
N VAL A 113 -0.33 -5.74 -4.12
CA VAL A 113 -1.17 -4.90 -4.97
C VAL A 113 -1.73 -5.76 -6.08
N HIS A 114 -3.04 -5.73 -6.25
CA HIS A 114 -3.78 -6.45 -7.28
C HIS A 114 -4.46 -5.47 -8.23
N ILE A 115 -4.60 -5.89 -9.48
CA ILE A 115 -5.56 -5.28 -10.41
C ILE A 115 -6.84 -6.10 -10.29
N SER A 116 -7.95 -5.40 -10.14
CA SER A 116 -9.27 -6.01 -10.02
C SER A 116 -9.62 -6.70 -11.34
N ALA A 117 -10.16 -7.90 -11.23
CA ALA A 117 -10.73 -8.59 -12.37
C ALA A 117 -12.16 -8.08 -12.62
N ILE A 118 -12.64 -8.27 -13.84
CA ILE A 118 -14.03 -8.03 -14.21
C ILE A 118 -14.66 -9.40 -14.40
N ASP A 119 -15.68 -9.69 -13.61
CA ASP A 119 -16.59 -10.80 -13.85
C ASP A 119 -17.81 -10.29 -14.59
N TYR A 120 -18.44 -11.13 -15.40
CA TYR A 120 -19.66 -10.77 -16.11
C TYR A 120 -20.55 -11.99 -16.30
N ASP A 121 -21.86 -11.79 -16.16
CA ASP A 121 -22.88 -12.74 -16.57
C ASP A 121 -23.75 -12.14 -17.70
N ASP A 122 -24.86 -12.79 -18.01
CA ASP A 122 -25.77 -12.32 -19.07
C ASP A 122 -26.49 -11.02 -18.69
N GLU A 123 -26.45 -10.58 -17.43
CA GLU A 123 -27.23 -9.47 -16.90
C GLU A 123 -26.35 -8.29 -16.40
N TYR A 124 -25.18 -8.56 -15.82
CA TYR A 124 -24.34 -7.53 -15.18
C TYR A 124 -22.84 -7.83 -15.27
N TYR A 125 -22.06 -6.76 -15.15
CA TYR A 125 -20.63 -6.82 -14.89
C TYR A 125 -20.36 -6.52 -13.40
N THR A 126 -19.41 -7.24 -12.78
CA THR A 126 -19.02 -7.05 -11.38
C THR A 126 -17.51 -6.94 -11.24
N LEU A 127 -17.05 -5.90 -10.54
CA LEU A 127 -15.63 -5.68 -10.33
C LEU A 127 -15.18 -6.48 -9.12
N LEU A 128 -14.23 -7.39 -9.32
CA LEU A 128 -13.64 -8.20 -8.25
C LEU A 128 -12.50 -7.43 -7.60
N ASP A 129 -12.85 -6.47 -6.76
CA ASP A 129 -11.92 -5.52 -6.11
C ASP A 129 -11.41 -5.97 -4.74
N SER A 130 -11.59 -7.25 -4.43
CA SER A 130 -11.03 -7.89 -3.24
C SER A 130 -10.81 -9.38 -3.49
N VAL A 131 -9.94 -9.99 -2.67
CA VAL A 131 -9.76 -11.45 -2.68
C VAL A 131 -11.08 -12.15 -2.34
N GLN A 132 -11.86 -11.60 -1.41
CA GLN A 132 -13.15 -12.17 -1.02
C GLN A 132 -14.16 -12.12 -2.17
N ALA A 133 -14.19 -11.04 -2.96
CA ALA A 133 -15.02 -10.97 -4.16
C ALA A 133 -14.62 -12.07 -5.15
N TYR A 134 -13.31 -12.26 -5.35
CA TYR A 134 -12.78 -13.33 -6.22
C TYR A 134 -13.14 -14.74 -5.74
N GLU A 135 -13.05 -14.99 -4.43
CA GLU A 135 -13.39 -16.29 -3.83
C GLU A 135 -14.90 -16.58 -3.79
N ALA A 136 -15.74 -15.54 -3.76
CA ALA A 136 -17.18 -15.67 -3.68
C ALA A 136 -17.87 -15.84 -5.04
N HIS A 137 -17.15 -15.65 -6.16
CA HIS A 137 -17.72 -15.72 -7.50
C HIS A 137 -17.30 -17.03 -8.20
N ASP A 138 -18.28 -17.91 -8.40
CA ASP A 138 -18.12 -19.22 -9.05
C ASP A 138 -17.89 -19.12 -10.58
N PHE A 139 -18.08 -17.95 -11.18
CA PHE A 139 -18.09 -17.76 -12.64
C PHE A 139 -16.76 -17.30 -13.24
N CYS A 140 -15.76 -16.99 -12.41
CA CYS A 140 -14.41 -16.70 -12.90
C CYS A 140 -13.95 -17.89 -13.77
N TYR A 141 -13.86 -17.69 -15.09
CA TYR A 141 -13.55 -18.77 -16.05
C TYR A 141 -12.43 -19.65 -15.49
N GLU A 142 -12.75 -20.93 -15.26
CA GLU A 142 -11.91 -21.90 -14.54
C GLU A 142 -10.43 -21.79 -14.97
N GLY A 143 -9.60 -21.16 -14.14
CA GLY A 143 -8.15 -21.14 -14.34
C GLY A 143 -7.47 -19.77 -14.28
N GLU A 144 -8.20 -18.66 -14.26
CA GLU A 144 -7.56 -17.37 -13.95
C GLU A 144 -7.24 -17.31 -12.45
N GLN A 145 -5.99 -17.01 -12.13
CA GLN A 145 -5.56 -16.79 -10.76
C GLN A 145 -5.35 -15.30 -10.58
N LEU A 146 -5.82 -14.76 -9.45
CA LEU A 146 -5.55 -13.39 -9.08
C LEU A 146 -4.03 -13.13 -9.07
N HIS A 147 -3.55 -12.39 -10.06
CA HIS A 147 -2.13 -12.12 -10.23
C HIS A 147 -1.74 -10.83 -9.49
N PRO A 148 -0.90 -10.90 -8.44
CA PRO A 148 -0.39 -9.69 -7.82
C PRO A 148 0.55 -8.97 -8.78
N VAL A 149 0.37 -7.65 -8.88
CA VAL A 149 1.26 -6.75 -9.62
C VAL A 149 2.62 -6.68 -8.92
N GLU A 150 2.59 -6.37 -7.63
CA GLU A 150 3.78 -6.18 -6.82
C GLU A 150 3.48 -6.51 -5.35
N ARG A 151 4.55 -6.69 -4.57
CA ARG A 151 4.48 -6.98 -3.13
C ARG A 151 5.25 -5.90 -2.38
N TYR A 152 4.80 -5.56 -1.19
CA TYR A 152 5.41 -4.56 -0.33
C TYR A 152 5.47 -5.03 1.12
N ILE A 153 6.46 -4.50 1.84
CA ILE A 153 6.57 -4.68 3.30
C ILE A 153 5.73 -3.64 4.04
N PHE A 154 5.62 -2.43 3.50
CA PHE A 154 4.90 -1.31 4.11
C PHE A 154 3.54 -1.13 3.45
N GLN A 155 2.47 -1.16 4.25
CA GLN A 155 1.10 -1.03 3.76
C GLN A 155 0.87 0.27 3.01
N GLU A 156 1.33 1.39 3.56
CA GLU A 156 1.19 2.73 2.95
C GLU A 156 1.79 2.79 1.54
N GLN A 157 2.91 2.08 1.30
CA GLN A 157 3.50 2.00 -0.04
C GLN A 157 2.62 1.20 -1.01
N ALA A 158 2.08 0.06 -0.56
CA ALA A 158 1.15 -0.73 -1.37
C ALA A 158 -0.12 0.07 -1.68
N GLU A 159 -0.68 0.79 -0.70
CA GLU A 159 -1.88 1.61 -0.86
C GLU A 159 -1.64 2.78 -1.81
N GLN A 160 -0.49 3.46 -1.69
CA GLN A 160 -0.12 4.52 -2.60
C GLN A 160 0.02 4.00 -4.04
N VAL A 161 0.69 2.86 -4.23
CA VAL A 161 0.82 2.25 -5.55
C VAL A 161 -0.54 1.83 -6.08
N ALA A 162 -1.38 1.17 -5.28
CA ALA A 162 -2.73 0.80 -5.69
C ALA A 162 -3.52 2.05 -6.13
N ALA A 163 -3.53 3.13 -5.34
CA ALA A 163 -4.21 4.37 -5.69
C ALA A 163 -3.67 4.98 -7.00
N ASP A 164 -2.35 5.00 -7.19
CA ASP A 164 -1.74 5.50 -8.42
C ASP A 164 -2.13 4.64 -9.63
N LEU A 165 -2.12 3.31 -9.49
CA LEU A 165 -2.59 2.40 -10.54
C LEU A 165 -4.07 2.62 -10.85
N HIS A 166 -4.93 2.75 -9.83
CA HIS A 166 -6.35 3.00 -9.99
C HIS A 166 -6.60 4.27 -10.81
N ARG A 167 -5.95 5.38 -10.45
CA ARG A 167 -6.01 6.65 -11.19
C ARG A 167 -5.51 6.51 -12.61
N ILE A 168 -4.45 5.73 -12.82
CA ILE A 168 -3.92 5.51 -14.15
C ILE A 168 -4.92 4.75 -15.03
N ILE A 169 -5.58 3.71 -14.48
CA ILE A 169 -6.64 2.98 -15.17
C ILE A 169 -7.82 3.90 -15.47
N LEU A 170 -8.28 4.64 -14.45
CA LEU A 170 -9.36 5.63 -14.58
C LEU A 170 -9.06 6.73 -15.59
N SER A 171 -7.81 7.15 -15.72
CA SER A 171 -7.42 8.29 -16.57
C SER A 171 -7.09 7.90 -18.01
N ASN A 172 -6.85 6.62 -18.30
CA ASN A 172 -6.41 6.15 -19.61
C ASN A 172 -7.43 5.24 -20.27
N GLY A 173 -7.97 5.65 -21.41
CA GLY A 173 -8.60 4.75 -22.38
C GLY A 173 -7.63 3.79 -23.09
N ASN A 174 -6.37 3.65 -22.62
CA ASN A 174 -5.38 2.79 -23.24
C ASN A 174 -4.44 2.11 -22.23
N LEU A 175 -4.98 1.15 -21.47
CA LEU A 175 -4.21 0.30 -20.57
C LEU A 175 -3.04 -0.47 -21.24
N ALA A 176 -2.94 -0.54 -22.57
CA ALA A 176 -1.82 -1.26 -23.23
C ALA A 176 -0.51 -0.54 -23.04
N GLU A 177 -0.51 0.78 -23.20
CA GLU A 177 0.70 1.57 -23.04
C GLU A 177 1.18 1.46 -21.59
N PHE A 178 0.24 1.43 -20.65
CA PHE A 178 0.51 1.22 -19.25
C PHE A 178 1.02 -0.20 -18.94
N ASN A 179 0.33 -1.23 -19.44
CA ASN A 179 0.72 -2.63 -19.33
C ASN A 179 2.13 -2.87 -19.87
N GLN A 180 2.46 -2.25 -21.01
CA GLN A 180 3.79 -2.30 -21.63
C GLN A 180 4.86 -1.57 -20.80
N ARG A 181 4.53 -0.39 -20.26
CA ARG A 181 5.44 0.42 -19.43
C ARG A 181 5.75 -0.23 -18.09
N HIS A 182 4.75 -0.89 -17.48
CA HIS A 182 4.86 -1.48 -16.15
C HIS A 182 5.07 -3.00 -16.18
N GLN A 183 5.22 -3.59 -17.38
CA GLN A 183 5.35 -5.03 -17.60
C GLN A 183 4.28 -5.85 -16.86
N LEU A 184 3.10 -5.26 -16.73
CA LEU A 184 1.96 -5.96 -16.18
C LEU A 184 1.71 -7.13 -17.15
N LYS A 185 1.57 -8.34 -16.62
CA LYS A 185 1.31 -9.53 -17.43
C LYS A 185 -0.19 -9.74 -17.58
N LEU A 186 -0.93 -8.65 -17.79
CA LEU A 186 -2.38 -8.73 -17.94
C LEU A 186 -2.73 -9.59 -19.15
N ASN A 187 -3.80 -10.37 -19.02
CA ASN A 187 -4.32 -11.15 -20.13
C ASN A 187 -4.76 -10.16 -21.23
N PRO A 188 -4.48 -10.43 -22.52
CA PRO A 188 -5.05 -9.66 -23.62
C PRO A 188 -6.58 -9.47 -23.57
N LEU A 189 -7.31 -10.34 -22.86
CA LEU A 189 -8.75 -10.17 -22.57
C LEU A 189 -9.03 -9.08 -21.53
N ASP A 190 -8.33 -9.06 -20.39
CA ASP A 190 -8.41 -7.98 -19.39
C ASP A 190 -8.14 -6.62 -20.04
N TYR A 191 -7.21 -6.60 -20.99
CA TYR A 191 -6.86 -5.42 -21.79
C TYR A 191 -8.02 -4.91 -22.65
N TYR A 192 -8.86 -5.79 -23.17
CA TYR A 192 -10.00 -5.42 -24.03
C TYR A 192 -11.18 -4.92 -23.18
N LEU A 193 -11.46 -5.59 -22.07
CA LEU A 193 -12.56 -5.25 -21.16
C LEU A 193 -12.32 -3.93 -20.40
N LEU A 194 -11.09 -3.66 -19.95
CA LEU A 194 -10.75 -2.40 -19.27
C LEU A 194 -10.63 -1.21 -20.23
N LYS A 195 -10.66 -1.46 -21.55
CA LYS A 195 -10.48 -0.42 -22.58
C LYS A 195 -11.76 0.28 -22.97
N ILE A 196 -12.89 -0.34 -22.70
CA ILE A 196 -14.19 0.16 -23.13
C ILE A 196 -14.85 0.73 -21.87
N THR A 197 -14.77 2.05 -21.71
CA THR A 197 -15.53 2.75 -20.68
C THR A 197 -17.04 2.49 -20.77
N GLU A 198 -17.55 2.15 -21.97
CA GLU A 198 -18.94 1.72 -22.18
C GLU A 198 -19.26 0.44 -21.34
N ASP A 199 -18.32 -0.52 -21.24
CA ASP A 199 -18.54 -1.76 -20.46
C ASP A 199 -18.53 -1.50 -18.95
N LEU A 200 -17.74 -0.51 -18.50
CA LEU A 200 -17.72 -0.07 -17.10
C LEU A 200 -19.03 0.56 -16.66
N CYS A 201 -19.83 1.05 -17.60
CA CYS A 201 -21.10 1.70 -17.29
C CYS A 201 -22.25 0.72 -17.01
N ASN A 202 -22.08 -0.55 -17.37
CA ASN A 202 -23.04 -1.62 -17.08
C ASN A 202 -22.95 -2.16 -15.63
N PHE A 203 -22.04 -1.63 -14.79
CA PHE A 203 -21.85 -2.07 -13.41
C PHE A 203 -22.82 -1.41 -12.41
N TYR A 204 -23.59 -0.40 -12.84
CA TYR A 204 -24.11 0.59 -11.90
C TYR A 204 -25.54 0.32 -11.43
N ARG A 205 -25.72 0.33 -10.09
CA ARG A 205 -27.01 0.10 -9.41
C ARG A 205 -27.75 1.38 -9.05
N ASN A 206 -27.13 2.54 -9.22
CA ASN A 206 -27.73 3.83 -8.86
C ASN A 206 -28.39 4.46 -10.08
N GLY A 207 -29.66 4.84 -9.95
CA GLY A 207 -30.39 5.55 -11.00
C GLY A 207 -29.83 6.95 -11.28
N SER A 208 -30.35 7.63 -12.30
CA SER A 208 -29.92 8.99 -12.68
C SER A 208 -30.02 10.02 -11.58
N GLN A 209 -30.99 9.91 -10.67
CA GLN A 209 -31.27 10.98 -9.72
C GLN A 209 -30.06 11.28 -8.81
N PRO A 210 -29.42 10.29 -8.16
CA PRO A 210 -28.13 10.48 -7.48
C PRO A 210 -27.03 11.11 -8.35
N VAL A 211 -26.92 10.73 -9.62
CA VAL A 211 -25.91 11.25 -10.55
C VAL A 211 -26.17 12.73 -10.85
N HIS A 212 -27.41 13.10 -11.19
CA HIS A 212 -27.79 14.47 -11.49
C HIS A 212 -27.64 15.39 -10.27
N GLU A 213 -28.08 14.95 -9.09
CA GLU A 213 -27.90 15.70 -7.83
C GLU A 213 -26.41 15.91 -7.52
N TRP A 214 -25.58 14.89 -7.74
CA TRP A 214 -24.14 14.98 -7.54
C TRP A 214 -23.47 15.93 -8.54
N CYS A 215 -23.82 15.85 -9.83
CA CYS A 215 -23.35 16.77 -10.86
C CYS A 215 -23.72 18.22 -10.52
N THR A 216 -24.95 18.45 -10.08
CA THR A 216 -25.42 19.77 -9.63
C THR A 216 -24.61 20.28 -8.44
N ALA A 217 -24.35 19.43 -7.44
CA ALA A 217 -23.59 19.80 -6.25
C ALA A 217 -22.12 20.15 -6.55
N HIS A 218 -21.56 19.56 -7.60
CA HIS A 218 -20.17 19.75 -8.03
C HIS A 218 -20.00 20.72 -9.20
N GLU A 219 -21.07 21.37 -9.65
CA GLU A 219 -21.07 22.29 -10.80
C GLU A 219 -20.53 21.62 -12.09
N ILE A 220 -20.87 20.33 -12.30
CA ILE A 220 -20.50 19.57 -13.49
C ILE A 220 -21.47 19.89 -14.63
N ASP A 221 -20.93 20.47 -15.71
CA ASP A 221 -21.68 20.91 -16.89
C ASP A 221 -21.80 19.76 -17.91
N VAL A 222 -22.70 18.82 -17.63
CA VAL A 222 -23.09 17.71 -18.52
C VAL A 222 -24.60 17.79 -18.72
N ASP A 223 -25.04 17.76 -19.99
CA ASP A 223 -26.45 17.85 -20.34
C ASP A 223 -27.14 16.49 -20.14
N LEU A 224 -27.66 16.29 -18.93
CA LEU A 224 -28.38 15.06 -18.59
C LEU A 224 -29.88 15.13 -18.90
N SER A 225 -30.35 16.16 -19.62
CA SER A 225 -31.79 16.40 -19.79
C SER A 225 -32.51 15.31 -20.57
N ASP A 226 -31.82 14.71 -21.55
CA ASP A 226 -32.33 13.56 -22.33
C ASP A 226 -32.58 12.32 -21.44
N TYR A 227 -31.93 12.24 -20.28
CA TYR A 227 -32.07 11.12 -19.32
C TYR A 227 -33.06 11.41 -18.17
N LEU A 228 -33.54 12.65 -18.01
CA LEU A 228 -34.41 13.05 -16.90
C LEU A 228 -35.90 13.08 -17.25
N ASP A 229 -36.26 13.03 -18.54
CA ASP A 229 -37.63 13.31 -19.03
C ASP A 229 -38.58 12.09 -19.03
N GLU A 230 -38.19 10.96 -18.44
CA GLU A 230 -39.06 9.76 -18.36
C GLU A 230 -40.09 9.82 -17.22
N GLY A 231 -40.78 10.97 -17.06
CA GLY A 231 -41.94 11.12 -16.18
C GLY A 231 -43.20 10.36 -16.62
N VAL A 232 -43.09 9.39 -17.53
CA VAL A 232 -44.18 8.53 -18.00
C VAL A 232 -43.73 7.07 -17.91
N PHE A 233 -43.63 6.60 -16.67
CA PHE A 233 -43.42 5.20 -16.29
C PHE A 233 -44.69 4.40 -16.61
N ASP A 234 -44.69 3.68 -17.73
CA ASP A 234 -45.60 2.56 -17.96
C ASP A 234 -44.77 1.30 -17.67
N ASP A 235 -45.23 0.45 -16.73
CA ASP A 235 -44.57 -0.72 -16.10
C ASP A 235 -43.97 -1.81 -17.05
N ASP A 236 -43.75 -1.53 -18.33
CA ASP A 236 -43.24 -2.48 -19.32
C ASP A 236 -41.69 -2.46 -19.33
N GLU A 237 -41.12 -3.44 -18.61
CA GLU A 237 -39.79 -4.14 -18.61
C GLU A 237 -38.55 -3.63 -19.40
N ASP A 238 -38.60 -2.55 -20.19
CA ASP A 238 -37.49 -1.99 -20.97
C ASP A 238 -36.92 -0.67 -20.35
N GLU A 239 -37.14 -0.42 -19.05
CA GLU A 239 -36.87 0.87 -18.36
C GLU A 239 -35.43 1.05 -17.79
N GLY A 240 -34.48 0.18 -18.15
CA GLY A 240 -33.11 0.19 -17.59
C GLY A 240 -32.02 0.78 -18.50
N TRP A 241 -32.33 1.06 -19.77
CA TRP A 241 -31.32 1.13 -20.82
C TRP A 241 -30.66 2.49 -21.02
N TYR A 242 -30.98 3.53 -20.24
CA TYR A 242 -30.44 4.89 -20.47
C TYR A 242 -29.60 5.45 -19.31
N TRP A 243 -29.57 4.77 -18.16
CA TRP A 243 -28.86 5.29 -16.97
C TRP A 243 -27.33 5.21 -17.09
N TRP A 244 -26.84 4.20 -17.79
CA TRP A 244 -25.41 4.01 -18.01
C TRP A 244 -24.84 5.05 -18.98
N GLU A 245 -25.63 5.53 -19.96
CA GLU A 245 -25.23 6.60 -20.89
C GLU A 245 -24.97 7.92 -20.14
N ALA A 246 -25.85 8.28 -19.20
CA ALA A 246 -25.67 9.44 -18.33
C ALA A 246 -24.38 9.34 -17.47
N GLN A 247 -24.10 8.16 -16.92
CA GLN A 247 -22.91 7.91 -16.12
C GLN A 247 -21.64 7.95 -16.99
N GLU A 248 -21.71 7.42 -18.20
CA GLU A 248 -20.63 7.46 -19.18
C GLU A 248 -20.29 8.91 -19.55
N GLU A 249 -21.29 9.75 -19.85
CA GLU A 249 -21.06 11.15 -20.19
C GLU A 249 -20.34 11.90 -19.06
N VAL A 250 -20.74 11.67 -17.81
CA VAL A 250 -20.07 12.25 -16.65
C VAL A 250 -18.63 11.74 -16.52
N LEU A 251 -18.40 10.43 -16.67
CA LEU A 251 -17.06 9.84 -16.64
C LEU A 251 -16.16 10.45 -17.74
N GLN A 252 -16.63 10.47 -18.98
CA GLN A 252 -15.89 11.03 -20.12
C GLN A 252 -15.61 12.53 -19.90
N HIS A 253 -16.57 13.28 -19.38
CA HIS A 253 -16.40 14.69 -19.03
C HIS A 253 -15.28 14.88 -18.00
N LEU A 254 -15.34 14.16 -16.87
CA LEU A 254 -14.35 14.24 -15.79
C LEU A 254 -12.95 13.78 -16.25
N GLN A 255 -12.88 12.72 -17.07
CA GLN A 255 -11.64 12.24 -17.68
C GLN A 255 -11.05 13.30 -18.63
N SER A 256 -11.86 13.93 -19.48
CA SER A 256 -11.41 14.96 -20.43
C SER A 256 -10.80 16.18 -19.72
N GLN A 257 -11.34 16.52 -18.55
CA GLN A 257 -10.85 17.59 -17.69
C GLN A 257 -9.67 17.18 -16.81
N LYS A 258 -9.34 15.88 -16.76
CA LYS A 258 -8.34 15.30 -15.85
C LYS A 258 -8.63 15.62 -14.39
N ASN A 259 -9.92 15.68 -14.02
CA ASN A 259 -10.36 15.98 -12.66
C ASN A 259 -10.43 14.70 -11.82
N TYR A 260 -9.27 14.13 -11.51
CA TYR A 260 -9.18 12.84 -10.83
C TYR A 260 -9.82 12.79 -9.44
N PRO A 261 -9.76 13.84 -8.59
CA PRO A 261 -10.46 13.81 -7.31
C PRO A 261 -11.98 13.62 -7.47
N LEU A 262 -12.59 14.35 -8.41
CA LEU A 262 -14.02 14.19 -8.69
C LEU A 262 -14.33 12.89 -9.41
N LEU A 263 -13.39 12.38 -10.22
CA LEU A 263 -13.53 11.07 -10.85
C LEU A 263 -13.59 9.97 -9.80
N GLU A 264 -12.67 9.96 -8.82
CA GLU A 264 -12.68 9.01 -7.70
C GLU A 264 -13.99 9.10 -6.90
N GLU A 265 -14.43 10.31 -6.57
CA GLU A 265 -15.69 10.52 -5.85
C GLU A 265 -16.90 10.04 -6.65
N PHE A 266 -16.92 10.28 -7.97
CA PHE A 266 -17.98 9.80 -8.84
C PHE A 266 -18.00 8.27 -8.91
N CYS A 267 -16.84 7.62 -8.96
CA CYS A 267 -16.71 6.17 -8.93
C CYS A 267 -17.31 5.58 -7.64
N ASP A 268 -17.05 6.23 -6.50
CA ASP A 268 -17.64 5.86 -5.22
C ASP A 268 -19.17 6.07 -5.22
N LEU A 269 -19.66 7.17 -5.80
CA LEU A 269 -21.09 7.45 -5.94
C LEU A 269 -21.82 6.36 -6.73
N VAL A 270 -21.28 5.94 -7.88
CA VAL A 270 -21.94 4.93 -8.74
C VAL A 270 -21.67 3.50 -8.29
N GLY A 271 -20.80 3.31 -7.29
CA GLY A 271 -20.46 2.00 -6.74
C GLY A 271 -19.58 1.17 -7.66
N MET A 272 -18.72 1.81 -8.47
CA MET A 272 -17.85 1.10 -9.43
C MET A 272 -16.82 0.19 -8.76
N GLY A 273 -16.52 0.43 -7.48
CA GLY A 273 -15.42 -0.21 -6.78
C GLY A 273 -14.06 0.32 -7.26
N ARG A 274 -12.98 -0.33 -6.82
CA ARG A 274 -11.62 0.09 -7.18
C ARG A 274 -11.01 -0.86 -8.20
N PHE A 275 -10.42 -0.32 -9.27
CA PHE A 275 -9.67 -1.12 -10.26
C PHE A 275 -8.39 -1.75 -9.73
N THR A 276 -7.94 -1.34 -8.56
CA THR A 276 -6.81 -1.95 -7.87
C THR A 276 -7.07 -1.96 -6.38
N PHE A 277 -6.50 -2.96 -5.71
CA PHE A 277 -6.67 -3.13 -4.28
C PHE A 277 -5.43 -3.74 -3.63
N VAL A 278 -5.35 -3.58 -2.31
CA VAL A 278 -4.29 -4.16 -1.49
C VAL A 278 -4.83 -5.35 -0.72
N HIS A 279 -4.10 -6.45 -0.76
CA HIS A 279 -4.39 -7.64 0.04
C HIS A 279 -3.24 -7.94 1.01
N GLU A 280 -3.58 -8.16 2.28
CA GLU A 280 -2.62 -8.62 3.30
C GLU A 280 -2.36 -10.12 3.13
N GLU A 281 -1.10 -10.48 2.93
CA GLU A 281 -0.62 -11.86 2.88
C GLU A 281 0.21 -12.15 4.13
N ILE A 282 -0.07 -13.29 4.78
CA ILE A 282 0.75 -13.81 5.86
C ILE A 282 1.81 -14.76 5.31
N VAL A 283 3.07 -14.50 5.63
CA VAL A 283 4.19 -15.38 5.27
C VAL A 283 4.03 -16.71 6.00
N ASP A 284 3.94 -17.79 5.22
CA ASP A 284 3.72 -19.16 5.70
C ASP A 284 5.01 -19.90 6.04
N ARG A 285 6.13 -19.50 5.42
CA ARG A 285 7.45 -20.11 5.59
C ARG A 285 8.58 -19.08 5.56
N GLU A 286 9.67 -19.40 6.25
CA GLU A 286 10.86 -18.57 6.23
C GLU A 286 11.42 -18.42 4.81
N GLY A 287 11.95 -17.24 4.51
CA GLY A 287 12.47 -16.92 3.20
C GLY A 287 13.13 -15.56 3.18
N TYR A 288 13.20 -14.98 1.99
CA TYR A 288 13.70 -13.62 1.82
C TYR A 288 12.77 -12.86 0.89
N PHE A 289 12.53 -11.61 1.25
CA PHE A 289 11.88 -10.64 0.39
C PHE A 289 12.94 -10.00 -0.50
N PRO A 290 12.92 -10.28 -1.81
CA PRO A 290 13.84 -9.63 -2.74
C PRO A 290 13.41 -8.18 -2.86
N VAL A 291 14.16 -7.27 -2.24
CA VAL A 291 13.98 -5.84 -2.49
C VAL A 291 14.63 -5.59 -3.86
N MET A 292 13.82 -5.67 -4.92
CA MET A 292 14.22 -5.22 -6.25
C MET A 292 14.72 -3.79 -6.08
N GLY A 293 15.97 -3.54 -6.45
CA GLY A 293 16.52 -2.20 -6.46
C GLY A 293 15.60 -1.30 -7.26
N THR A 294 15.35 -0.10 -6.74
CA THR A 294 14.75 1.02 -7.46
C THR A 294 15.09 0.92 -8.95
N LEU A 295 14.08 0.69 -9.79
CA LEU A 295 14.18 0.91 -11.23
C LEU A 295 14.53 2.40 -11.40
N THR A 296 15.81 2.67 -11.63
CA THR A 296 16.31 3.96 -12.14
C THR A 296 15.92 4.14 -13.59
#